data_AF-A0A6J5FK00-F1
#
_entry.id   AF-A0A6J5FK00-F1
#
_cell.length_a   1.000
_cell.length_b   1.000
_cell.length_c   1.000
_cell.angle_alpha   90.00
_cell.angle_beta   90.00
_cell.angle_gamma   90.00
#
_symmetry.space_group_name_H-M   'P 1'
#
loop_
_entity.id
_entity.type
_entity.pdbx_description
1 polymer ?
#
loop_
_entity_poly.entity_id
_entity_poly.type
_entity_poly.pdbx_seq_one_letter_code
_entity_poly.pdbx_strand_id
1 'polypeptide(L)'
;MLTAIEFWRKVGTPKAREVCGLAGTTFEYFEHIAHGRKRPSEALAGAIAEAAKRLTGLHVDAASMRKPIGETAESKREARRKERAAAFAASLAEASA
;
A
#
# COMPACT_ATOMS: atom_id res chain seq x y z
N MET A 1 -0.65 -16.00 -4.82
CA MET A 1 -1.35 -15.11 -3.87
C MET A 1 -1.61 -13.81 -4.60
N LEU A 2 -2.83 -13.29 -4.59
CA LEU A 2 -3.19 -12.06 -5.29
C LEU A 2 -3.03 -10.85 -4.36
N THR A 3 -2.57 -9.73 -4.88
CA THR A 3 -2.71 -8.43 -4.21
C THR A 3 -4.18 -8.00 -4.18
N ALA A 4 -4.54 -7.05 -3.31
CA ALA A 4 -5.91 -6.54 -3.22
C ALA A 4 -6.42 -5.96 -4.56
N ILE A 5 -5.56 -5.30 -5.34
CA ILE A 5 -5.92 -4.74 -6.63
C ILE A 5 -6.12 -5.80 -7.72
N GLU A 6 -5.27 -6.84 -7.74
CA GLU A 6 -5.43 -7.96 -8.67
C GLU A 6 -6.70 -8.76 -8.37
N PHE A 7 -6.99 -8.96 -7.07
CA PHE A 7 -8.24 -9.58 -6.64
C PHE A 7 -9.45 -8.81 -7.17
N TRP A 8 -9.50 -7.50 -6.94
CA TRP A 8 -10.60 -6.66 -7.41
C TRP A 8 -10.77 -6.71 -8.94
N ARG A 9 -9.68 -6.58 -9.70
CA ARG A 9 -9.71 -6.67 -11.16
C ARG A 9 -10.25 -8.02 -11.66
N LYS A 10 -10.01 -9.10 -10.91
CA LYS A 10 -10.43 -10.45 -11.29
C LYS A 10 -11.90 -10.74 -10.99
N VAL A 11 -12.41 -10.29 -9.85
CA VAL A 11 -13.79 -10.60 -9.41
C VAL A 11 -14.79 -9.50 -9.72
N GLY A 12 -14.31 -8.29 -10.00
CA GLY A 12 -15.13 -7.11 -10.24
C GLY A 12 -15.68 -6.46 -8.96
N THR A 13 -16.21 -5.25 -9.13
CA THR A 13 -16.74 -4.43 -8.03
C THR A 13 -17.89 -5.08 -7.23
N PRO A 14 -18.88 -5.75 -7.85
CA PRO A 14 -19.98 -6.37 -7.10
C PRO A 14 -19.49 -7.39 -6.08
N LYS A 15 -18.57 -8.28 -6.49
CA LYS A 15 -18.06 -9.34 -5.61
C LYS A 15 -17.09 -8.81 -4.56
N ALA A 16 -16.30 -7.79 -4.91
CA ALA A 16 -15.47 -7.09 -3.94
C ALA A 16 -16.29 -6.41 -2.84
N ARG A 17 -17.47 -5.84 -3.16
CA ARG A 17 -18.40 -5.28 -2.17
C ARG A 17 -18.91 -6.33 -1.18
N GLU A 18 -19.29 -7.52 -1.66
CA GLU A 18 -19.70 -8.62 -0.79
C GLU A 18 -18.59 -9.05 0.18
N VAL A 19 -17.36 -9.18 -0.32
CA VAL A 19 -16.18 -9.50 0.51
C VAL A 19 -15.95 -8.43 1.57
N CYS A 20 -16.06 -7.15 1.22
CA CYS A 20 -15.92 -6.05 2.16
C CYS A 20 -17.00 -6.11 3.25
N GLY A 21 -18.25 -6.38 2.87
CA GLY A 21 -19.36 -6.54 3.82
C GLY A 21 -19.11 -7.66 4.83
N LEU A 22 -18.61 -8.81 4.39
CA LEU A 22 -18.25 -9.92 5.28
C LEU A 22 -17.06 -9.60 6.18
N ALA A 23 -16.07 -8.85 5.68
CA ALA A 23 -14.90 -8.45 6.44
C ALA A 23 -15.17 -7.27 7.41
N GLY A 24 -16.39 -6.73 7.43
CA GLY A 24 -16.77 -5.62 8.30
C GLY A 24 -16.21 -4.27 7.84
N THR A 25 -16.02 -4.07 6.54
CA THR A 25 -15.51 -2.80 5.96
C THR A 25 -16.36 -2.34 4.78
N THR A 26 -16.18 -1.08 4.38
CA THR A 26 -16.78 -0.54 3.15
C THR A 26 -15.89 -0.80 1.94
N PHE A 27 -16.50 -0.79 0.76
CA PHE A 27 -15.78 -0.89 -0.50
C PHE A 27 -14.89 0.33 -0.77
N GLU A 28 -15.32 1.53 -0.39
CA GLU A 28 -14.50 2.76 -0.52
C GLU A 28 -13.20 2.64 0.27
N TYR A 29 -13.26 2.08 1.49
CA TYR A 29 -12.07 1.86 2.29
C TYR A 29 -11.17 0.79 1.65
N PHE A 30 -11.76 -0.30 1.16
CA PHE A 30 -11.03 -1.33 0.42
C PHE A 30 -10.37 -0.80 -0.86
N GLU A 31 -11.02 0.09 -1.60
CA GLU A 31 -10.45 0.76 -2.78
C GLU A 31 -9.19 1.54 -2.40
N HIS A 32 -9.24 2.29 -1.30
CA HIS A 32 -8.04 2.96 -0.78
C HIS A 32 -6.92 1.99 -0.38
N ILE A 33 -7.24 0.81 0.16
CA ILE A 33 -6.27 -0.24 0.46
C ILE A 33 -5.68 -0.82 -0.83
N ALA A 34 -6.51 -1.14 -1.82
CA ALA A 34 -6.10 -1.72 -3.08
C ALA A 34 -5.17 -0.79 -3.86
N HIS A 35 -5.39 0.53 -3.78
CA HIS A 35 -4.49 1.54 -4.33
C HIS A 35 -3.32 1.92 -3.40
N GLY A 36 -3.19 1.27 -2.24
CA GLY A 36 -2.14 1.52 -1.25
C GLY A 36 -2.16 2.90 -0.61
N ARG A 37 -3.29 3.61 -0.68
CA ARG A 37 -3.49 4.92 -0.05
C ARG A 37 -3.73 4.80 1.46
N LYS A 38 -4.33 3.69 1.90
CA LYS A 38 -4.58 3.39 3.32
C LYS A 38 -4.05 2.02 3.68
N ARG A 39 -3.63 1.88 4.94
CA ARG A 39 -3.16 0.62 5.52
C ARG A 39 -4.23 0.09 6.47
N PRO A 40 -4.76 -1.11 6.23
CA PRO A 40 -5.66 -1.75 7.18
C PRO A 40 -4.89 -2.22 8.41
N SER A 41 -5.60 -2.42 9.52
CA SER A 41 -5.07 -3.17 10.65
C SER A 41 -4.79 -4.63 10.25
N GLU A 42 -4.00 -5.33 11.05
CA GLU A 42 -3.71 -6.75 10.82
C GLU A 42 -4.97 -7.60 10.80
N ALA A 43 -5.85 -7.38 11.77
CA ALA A 43 -7.13 -8.07 11.88
C ALA A 43 -8.00 -7.83 10.64
N LEU A 44 -8.07 -6.59 10.15
CA LEU A 44 -8.87 -6.27 8.97
C LEU A 44 -8.27 -6.87 7.69
N ALA A 45 -6.95 -6.82 7.52
CA ALA A 45 -6.28 -7.44 6.38
C ALA A 45 -6.52 -8.96 6.34
N GLY A 46 -6.46 -9.62 7.51
CA GLY A 46 -6.80 -11.03 7.67
C GLY A 46 -8.27 -11.31 7.34
N ALA A 47 -9.20 -10.51 7.88
CA ALA A 47 -10.64 -10.66 7.61
C ALA A 47 -10.98 -10.53 6.12
N ILE A 48 -10.35 -9.59 5.41
CA ILE A 48 -10.52 -9.43 3.95
C ILE A 48 -9.99 -10.67 3.21
N ALA A 49 -8.81 -11.18 3.57
CA ALA A 49 -8.23 -12.36 2.93
C ALA A 49 -9.08 -13.63 3.16
N GLU A 50 -9.58 -13.82 4.37
CA GLU A 50 -10.48 -14.94 4.69
C GLU A 50 -11.82 -14.82 3.98
N ALA A 51 -12.44 -13.63 3.98
CA ALA A 51 -13.70 -13.38 3.28
C ALA A 51 -13.56 -13.60 1.76
N ALA A 52 -12.46 -13.14 1.17
CA ALA A 52 -12.15 -13.37 -0.24
C ALA A 52 -12.02 -14.86 -0.56
N LYS A 53 -11.27 -15.62 0.27
CA LYS A 53 -11.13 -17.07 0.14
C LYS A 53 -12.48 -17.78 0.25
N ARG A 54 -13.31 -17.40 1.23
CA ARG A 54 -14.62 -18.00 1.47
C ARG A 54 -15.61 -17.75 0.33
N LEU A 55 -15.65 -16.54 -0.22
CA LEU A 55 -16.63 -16.18 -1.26
C LEU A 55 -16.22 -16.54 -2.69
N THR A 56 -14.92 -16.60 -2.96
CA THR A 56 -14.42 -16.70 -4.35
C THR A 56 -13.40 -17.81 -4.56
N GLY A 57 -12.90 -18.44 -3.49
CA GLY A 57 -11.79 -19.39 -3.54
C GLY A 57 -10.41 -18.76 -3.79
N LEU A 58 -10.35 -17.44 -3.97
CA LEU A 58 -9.10 -16.74 -4.26
C LEU A 58 -8.35 -16.36 -2.99
N HIS A 59 -7.04 -16.57 -3.01
CA HIS A 59 -6.15 -16.24 -1.90
C HIS A 59 -5.60 -14.83 -2.10
N VAL A 60 -5.98 -13.91 -1.22
CA VAL A 60 -5.47 -12.53 -1.20
C VAL A 60 -4.38 -12.40 -0.14
N ASP A 61 -3.28 -11.74 -0.49
CA ASP A 61 -2.14 -11.53 0.39
C ASP A 61 -2.42 -10.37 1.37
N ALA A 62 -2.76 -10.70 2.62
CA ALA A 62 -2.97 -9.74 3.70
C ALA A 62 -1.71 -8.92 4.03
N ALA A 63 -0.51 -9.50 3.88
CA ALA A 63 0.73 -8.78 4.13
C ALA A 63 0.96 -7.70 3.07
N SER A 64 0.63 -7.98 1.80
CA SER A 64 0.74 -6.98 0.72
C SER A 64 -0.09 -5.73 0.98
N MET A 65 -1.29 -5.86 1.58
CA MET A 65 -2.19 -4.75 1.89
C MET A 65 -1.58 -3.76 2.92
N ARG A 66 -0.64 -4.24 3.74
CA ARG A 66 -0.01 -3.45 4.81
C ARG A 66 1.36 -2.89 4.41
N LYS A 67 1.91 -3.31 3.26
CA LYS A 67 3.20 -2.81 2.77
C LYS A 67 3.09 -1.32 2.43
N PRO A 68 4.11 -0.51 2.79
CA PRO A 68 4.21 0.86 2.28
C PRO A 68 4.21 0.86 0.74
N ILE A 69 3.37 1.70 0.11
CA ILE A 69 3.54 2.05 -1.30
C ILE A 69 4.18 3.44 -1.37
N GLY A 70 5.39 3.50 -1.96
CA GLY A 70 6.18 4.72 -2.16
C GLY A 70 7.39 4.86 -1.23
N GLU A 71 8.25 5.83 -1.56
CA GLU A 71 9.31 6.31 -0.65
C GLU A 71 8.70 6.66 0.71
N THR A 72 9.20 6.02 1.76
CA THR A 72 8.85 6.40 3.13
C THR A 72 9.16 7.88 3.35
N ALA A 73 8.50 8.53 4.30
CA ALA A 73 8.88 9.89 4.72
C ALA A 73 10.37 9.98 5.11
N GLU A 74 10.95 8.87 5.57
CA GLU A 74 12.39 8.69 5.77
C GLU A 74 13.18 8.73 4.46
N SER A 75 12.77 7.99 3.42
CA SER A 75 13.45 8.02 2.10
C SER A 75 13.45 9.42 1.49
N LYS A 76 12.34 10.15 1.58
CA LYS A 76 12.28 11.56 1.12
C LYS A 76 13.16 12.50 1.94
N ARG A 77 13.29 12.27 3.25
CA ARG A 77 14.20 13.05 4.12
C ARG A 77 15.66 12.72 3.81
N GLU A 78 15.96 11.46 3.55
CA GLU A 78 17.31 11.01 3.21
C GLU A 78 17.75 11.54 1.84
N ALA A 79 16.86 11.54 0.84
CA ALA A 79 17.09 12.17 -0.47
C ALA A 79 17.41 13.66 -0.32
N ARG A 80 16.60 14.41 0.45
CA ARG A 80 16.86 15.84 0.75
C ARG A 80 18.17 16.07 1.52
N ARG A 81 18.55 15.16 2.40
CA ARG A 81 19.83 15.25 3.14
C ARG A 81 21.02 15.06 2.20
N LYS A 82 20.94 14.11 1.27
CA LYS A 82 21.96 13.87 0.25
C LYS A 82 22.08 15.05 -0.71
N GLU A 83 20.97 15.62 -1.16
CA GLU A 83 20.96 16.85 -1.98
C GLU A 83 21.63 18.03 -1.27
N ARG A 84 21.30 18.26 0.01
CA ARG A 84 21.92 19.35 0.80
C ARG A 84 23.41 19.14 1.03
N ALA A 85 23.84 17.90 1.30
CA ALA A 85 25.25 17.58 1.47
C ALA A 85 26.04 17.78 0.17
N ALA A 86 25.47 17.38 -0.97
CA ALA A 86 26.07 17.60 -2.28
C ALA A 86 26.16 19.09 -2.64
N ALA A 87 25.09 19.87 -2.40
CA ALA A 87 25.10 21.32 -2.62
C ALA A 87 26.13 22.04 -1.74
N PHE A 88 26.27 21.63 -0.47
CA PHE A 88 27.27 22.18 0.42
C PHE A 88 28.69 21.85 -0.03
N ALA A 89 28.97 20.60 -0.41
CA ALA A 89 30.27 20.18 -0.93
C ALA A 89 30.65 20.94 -2.22
N ALA A 90 29.69 21.16 -3.11
CA ALA A 90 29.90 21.98 -4.32
C ALA A 90 30.26 23.43 -3.98
N SER A 91 29.55 24.05 -3.02
CA SER A 91 29.86 25.43 -2.59
C SER A 91 31.23 25.59 -1.93
N LEU A 92 31.71 24.55 -1.24
CA LEU A 92 33.05 24.52 -0.64
C LEU A 92 34.14 24.38 -1.71
N ALA A 93 33.92 23.55 -2.73
CA ALA A 93 34.85 23.39 -3.84
C ALA A 93 35.01 24.70 -4.64
N GLU A 94 33.91 25.41 -4.89
CA GLU A 94 33.89 26.69 -5.62
C GLU A 94 34.55 27.83 -4.83
N ALA A 95 34.50 27.80 -3.49
CA ALA A 95 35.16 28.77 -2.62
C ALA A 95 36.67 28.51 -2.42
N SER A 96 37.15 27.34 -2.84
CA SER A 96 38.55 26.90 -2.70
C SER A 96 39.35 26.88 -4.02
N ALA A 97 38.71 27.27 -5.12
CA ALA A 97 39.30 27.42 -6.46
C ALA A 97 39.59 28.90 -6.77
#